data_AF-A0A535VQG2-F1
#
_entry.id   AF-A0A535VQG2-F1
#
_cell.length_a   1.000
_cell.length_b   1.000
_cell.length_c   1.000
_cell.angle_alpha   90.00
_cell.angle_beta   90.00
_cell.angle_gamma   90.00
#
_symmetry.space_group_name_H-M   'P 1'
#
loop_
_entity.id
_entity.type
_entity.pdbx_description
1 polymer ?
#
loop_
_entity_poly.entity_id
_entity_poly.type
_entity_poly.pdbx_seq_one_letter_code
_entity_poly.pdbx_strand_id
1 'polypeptide(L)'
;MAQYTRELFKPGNFSLAFEQMCNFAAIAKTRNADETLGQLILQCFVVFPREKFQNAVQLAEAITIFGLKIPEFQVQVSLDHLIADSRLQQTADSILTLPNRDRTQLKARIDEAKALEERVKQTWLENISRRFPSLSSDQVWKGLQDYLARTFRCHGLQAAALLDNTLDIAPAYSESLFSLLNESLKETFSPELRAPARDAILSFFVDIEDHPEQETYIEQLEDGVFNYFSLMVDPEVAVRLQKKLSQLTLFLDTMNILTFS
;
A
#
# COMPACT_ATOMS: atom_id res chain seq x y z
N MET A 1 -9.86 -23.51 11.36
CA MET A 1 -9.65 -22.05 11.46
C MET A 1 -8.36 -21.68 12.18
N ALA A 2 -8.00 -22.26 13.33
CA ALA A 2 -6.82 -21.88 14.13
C ALA A 2 -5.42 -22.24 13.56
N GLN A 3 -5.33 -23.14 12.56
CA GLN A 3 -4.05 -23.57 11.97
C GLN A 3 -3.66 -22.71 10.75
N TYR A 4 -4.63 -22.07 10.09
CA TYR A 4 -4.41 -21.17 8.96
C TYR A 4 -3.85 -19.80 9.40
N THR A 5 -4.20 -19.38 10.62
CA THR A 5 -3.81 -18.10 11.22
C THR A 5 -2.33 -18.03 11.63
N ARG A 6 -1.65 -19.18 11.81
CA ARG A 6 -0.22 -19.21 12.21
C ARG A 6 0.76 -19.10 11.04
N GLU A 7 0.33 -19.39 9.81
CA GLU A 7 1.21 -19.27 8.63
C GLU A 7 1.25 -17.85 8.05
N LEU A 8 0.22 -17.04 8.31
CA LEU A 8 0.08 -15.67 7.80
C LEU A 8 1.03 -14.65 8.45
N PHE A 9 1.69 -15.01 9.56
CA PHE A 9 2.68 -14.17 10.24
C PHE A 9 4.13 -14.65 10.04
N LYS A 10 4.39 -15.54 9.07
CA LYS A 10 5.76 -15.80 8.64
C LYS A 10 6.30 -14.56 7.89
N PRO A 11 7.54 -14.14 8.14
CA PRO A 11 8.22 -13.07 7.40
C PRO A 11 8.55 -13.50 5.97
N GLY A 12 7.54 -13.81 5.17
CA GLY A 12 7.69 -14.38 3.83
C GLY A 12 6.45 -14.31 2.93
N ASN A 13 5.35 -13.70 3.38
CA ASN A 13 4.15 -13.51 2.56
C ASN A 13 3.98 -12.03 2.12
N PHE A 14 5.09 -11.44 1.69
CA PHE A 14 5.23 -10.00 1.37
C PHE A 14 4.39 -9.54 0.17
N SER A 15 4.09 -10.44 -0.77
CA SER A 15 3.15 -10.17 -1.87
C SER A 15 1.78 -9.74 -1.35
N LEU A 16 1.34 -10.30 -0.22
CA LEU A 16 0.05 -9.95 0.38
C LEU A 16 0.10 -8.53 0.99
N ALA A 17 1.16 -8.19 1.72
CA ALA A 17 1.32 -6.84 2.30
C ALA A 17 1.41 -5.73 1.23
N PHE A 18 2.07 -6.01 0.10
CA PHE A 18 2.11 -5.10 -1.04
C PHE A 18 0.76 -5.01 -1.76
N GLU A 19 0.10 -6.13 -2.04
CA GLU A 19 -1.27 -6.13 -2.58
C GLU A 19 -2.23 -5.36 -1.66
N GLN A 20 -2.07 -5.49 -0.34
CA GLN A 20 -2.82 -4.73 0.64
C GLN A 20 -2.52 -3.23 0.51
N MET A 21 -1.27 -2.79 0.40
CA MET A 21 -0.91 -1.38 0.18
C MET A 21 -1.40 -0.82 -1.17
N CYS A 22 -1.30 -1.59 -2.26
CA CYS A 22 -1.85 -1.23 -3.57
C CYS A 22 -3.39 -1.13 -3.55
N ASN A 23 -4.06 -1.93 -2.73
CA ASN A 23 -5.50 -1.79 -2.51
C ASN A 23 -5.85 -0.44 -1.86
N PHE A 24 -4.95 0.14 -1.04
CA PHE A 24 -5.14 1.48 -0.45
C PHE A 24 -4.82 2.63 -1.41
N ALA A 25 -4.00 2.42 -2.45
CA ALA A 25 -3.75 3.42 -3.49
C ALA A 25 -5.05 3.91 -4.16
N ALA A 26 -6.05 3.02 -4.30
CA ALA A 26 -7.37 3.38 -4.83
C ALA A 26 -8.14 4.37 -3.94
N ILE A 27 -7.83 4.48 -2.65
CA ILE A 27 -8.48 5.36 -1.67
C ILE A 27 -7.62 6.58 -1.28
N ALA A 28 -6.43 6.71 -1.87
CA ALA A 28 -5.36 7.72 -1.69
C ALA A 28 -5.78 9.15 -1.27
N LYS A 29 -6.89 9.68 -1.79
CA LYS A 29 -7.31 11.09 -1.60
C LYS A 29 -7.91 11.43 -0.22
N THR A 30 -7.85 10.52 0.76
CA THR A 30 -8.41 10.75 2.11
C THR A 30 -7.52 11.66 2.95
N ARG A 31 -8.14 12.59 3.69
CA ARG A 31 -7.42 13.64 4.40
C ARG A 31 -7.27 13.39 5.90
N ASN A 32 -7.86 12.33 6.45
CA ASN A 32 -7.72 11.98 7.86
C ASN A 32 -8.01 10.49 8.07
N ALA A 33 -7.59 9.95 9.22
CA ALA A 33 -7.71 8.53 9.54
C ALA A 33 -9.16 8.03 9.52
N ASP A 34 -10.13 8.85 9.93
CA ASP A 34 -11.55 8.49 9.93
C ASP A 34 -12.11 8.35 8.50
N GLU A 35 -11.75 9.26 7.60
CA GLU A 35 -12.06 9.16 6.17
C GLU A 35 -11.40 7.92 5.56
N THR A 36 -10.13 7.66 5.89
CA THR A 36 -9.39 6.49 5.42
C THR A 36 -10.06 5.19 5.89
N LEU A 37 -10.47 5.11 7.16
CA LEU A 37 -11.21 3.97 7.70
C LEU A 37 -12.57 3.83 7.02
N GLY A 38 -13.28 4.93 6.80
CA GLY A 38 -14.53 4.94 6.06
C GLY A 38 -14.36 4.40 4.64
N GLN A 39 -13.33 4.80 3.90
CA GLN A 39 -13.07 4.26 2.56
C GLN A 39 -12.68 2.78 2.59
N LEU A 40 -11.87 2.36 3.57
CA LEU A 40 -11.52 0.95 3.76
C LEU A 40 -12.76 0.08 4.01
N ILE A 41 -13.67 0.53 4.86
CA ILE A 41 -14.94 -0.16 5.11
C ILE A 41 -15.73 -0.33 3.81
N LEU A 42 -15.85 0.72 2.99
CA LEU A 42 -16.56 0.65 1.72
C LEU A 42 -15.88 -0.29 0.72
N GLN A 43 -14.55 -0.35 0.74
CA GLN A 43 -13.76 -1.24 -0.09
C GLN A 43 -14.00 -2.72 0.24
N CYS A 44 -14.25 -3.07 1.50
CA CYS A 44 -14.65 -4.42 1.88
C CYS A 44 -15.89 -4.90 1.11
N PHE A 45 -16.87 -4.03 0.83
CA PHE A 45 -18.06 -4.39 0.05
C PHE A 45 -17.80 -4.62 -1.44
N VAL A 46 -16.68 -4.12 -1.97
CA VAL A 46 -16.27 -4.31 -3.37
C VAL A 46 -15.35 -5.52 -3.51
N VAL A 47 -14.39 -5.67 -2.59
CA VAL A 47 -13.43 -6.78 -2.57
C VAL A 47 -14.08 -8.10 -2.16
N PHE A 48 -15.07 -8.05 -1.25
CA PHE A 48 -15.79 -9.22 -0.77
C PHE A 48 -17.28 -9.17 -1.18
N PRO A 49 -17.61 -9.27 -2.49
CA PRO A 49 -18.98 -9.06 -2.97
C PRO A 49 -19.96 -10.16 -2.55
N ARG A 50 -19.47 -11.29 -2.03
CA ARG A 50 -20.28 -12.42 -1.55
C ARG A 50 -20.51 -12.38 -0.04
N GLU A 51 -19.70 -11.60 0.69
CA GLU A 51 -19.83 -11.48 2.14
C GLU A 51 -21.02 -10.59 2.50
N LYS A 52 -21.69 -10.95 3.59
CA LYS A 52 -22.84 -10.21 4.12
C LYS A 52 -22.48 -9.59 5.45
N PHE A 53 -22.02 -8.35 5.42
CA PHE A 53 -21.72 -7.58 6.62
C PHE A 53 -23.01 -7.11 7.29
N GLN A 54 -23.14 -7.35 8.59
CA GLN A 54 -24.28 -6.97 9.42
C GLN A 54 -23.85 -6.03 10.57
N ASN A 55 -22.58 -6.06 10.96
CA ASN A 55 -22.07 -5.32 12.12
C ASN A 55 -20.58 -5.00 12.01
N ALA A 56 -20.10 -4.16 12.93
CA ALA A 56 -18.70 -3.75 13.02
C ALA A 56 -17.74 -4.92 13.30
N VAL A 57 -18.16 -5.96 14.03
CA VAL A 57 -17.33 -7.16 14.30
C VAL A 57 -16.90 -7.83 13.00
N GLN A 58 -17.85 -8.12 12.11
CA GLN A 58 -17.58 -8.78 10.84
C GLN A 58 -16.70 -7.92 9.92
N LEU A 59 -16.90 -6.59 9.94
CA LEU A 59 -16.06 -5.66 9.19
C LEU A 59 -14.64 -5.59 9.78
N ALA A 60 -14.49 -5.55 11.11
CA ALA A 60 -13.19 -5.58 11.77
C ALA A 60 -12.44 -6.87 11.45
N GLU A 61 -13.12 -8.02 11.44
CA GLU A 61 -12.55 -9.30 11.02
C GLU A 61 -12.09 -9.27 9.55
N ALA A 62 -12.92 -8.75 8.63
CA ALA A 62 -12.53 -8.62 7.24
C ALA A 62 -11.33 -7.66 7.05
N ILE A 63 -11.26 -6.58 7.84
CA ILE A 63 -10.15 -5.63 7.80
C ILE A 63 -8.81 -6.29 8.15
N THR A 64 -8.81 -7.36 8.96
CA THR A 64 -7.57 -8.12 9.26
C THR A 64 -6.92 -8.75 8.03
N ILE A 65 -7.70 -9.00 6.97
CA ILE A 65 -7.17 -9.48 5.67
C ILE A 65 -6.28 -8.41 5.03
N PHE A 66 -6.40 -7.15 5.43
CA PHE A 66 -5.50 -6.07 5.03
C PHE A 66 -4.31 -5.86 5.95
N GLY A 67 -4.08 -6.74 6.94
CA GLY A 67 -2.99 -6.61 7.90
C GLY A 67 -3.26 -5.60 9.03
N LEU A 68 -4.43 -4.98 9.05
CA LEU A 68 -4.83 -3.98 10.05
C LEU A 68 -5.65 -4.60 11.18
N LYS A 69 -5.39 -4.17 12.41
CA LYS A 69 -6.20 -4.52 13.58
C LYS A 69 -6.83 -3.25 14.14
N ILE A 70 -8.08 -3.01 13.74
CA ILE A 70 -8.83 -1.82 14.14
C ILE A 70 -9.84 -2.23 15.21
N PRO A 71 -9.88 -1.55 16.37
CA PRO A 71 -10.86 -1.81 17.40
C PRO A 71 -12.29 -1.70 16.89
N GLU A 72 -13.16 -2.63 17.30
CA GLU A 72 -14.57 -2.68 16.89
C GLU A 72 -15.29 -1.34 17.09
N PHE A 73 -15.03 -0.64 18.21
CA PHE A 73 -15.68 0.64 18.48
C PHE A 73 -15.35 1.72 17.43
N GLN A 74 -14.13 1.73 16.87
CA GLN A 74 -13.75 2.68 15.82
C GLN A 74 -14.42 2.33 14.49
N VAL A 75 -14.51 1.03 14.19
CA VAL A 75 -15.25 0.53 13.03
C VAL A 75 -16.74 0.88 13.15
N GLN A 76 -17.32 0.76 14.35
CA GLN A 76 -18.72 1.12 14.60
C GLN A 76 -18.98 2.62 14.43
N VAL A 77 -18.12 3.48 14.98
CA VAL A 77 -18.23 4.95 14.80
C VAL A 77 -18.19 5.31 13.31
N SER A 78 -17.25 4.73 12.56
CA SER A 78 -17.14 4.96 11.11
C SER A 78 -18.34 4.42 10.34
N LEU A 79 -18.87 3.27 10.75
CA LEU A 79 -20.08 2.68 10.17
C LEU A 79 -21.30 3.58 10.38
N ASP A 80 -21.47 4.11 11.59
CA ASP A 80 -22.59 5.01 11.93
C ASP A 80 -22.54 6.28 11.08
N HIS A 81 -21.35 6.87 10.88
CA HIS A 81 -21.16 8.01 9.98
C HIS A 81 -21.51 7.66 8.52
N LEU A 82 -21.03 6.51 8.01
CA LEU A 82 -21.33 6.08 6.63
C LEU A 82 -22.83 5.83 6.41
N ILE A 83 -23.54 5.33 7.41
CA ILE A 83 -25.00 5.15 7.36
C ILE A 83 -25.71 6.51 7.39
N ALA A 84 -25.30 7.41 8.30
CA ALA A 84 -25.85 8.77 8.39
C ALA A 84 -25.67 9.55 7.08
N ASP A 85 -24.52 9.40 6.42
CA ASP A 85 -24.20 10.01 5.13
C ASP A 85 -24.85 9.31 3.93
N SER A 86 -25.67 8.27 4.17
CA SER A 86 -26.31 7.45 3.13
C SER A 86 -25.33 6.76 2.17
N ARG A 87 -24.06 6.62 2.55
CA ARG A 87 -23.02 5.87 1.82
C ARG A 87 -23.12 4.37 2.06
N LEU A 88 -23.73 3.97 3.18
CA LEU A 88 -24.17 2.60 3.44
C LEU A 88 -25.65 2.58 3.80
N GLN A 89 -26.33 1.48 3.47
CA GLN A 89 -27.74 1.29 3.77
C GLN A 89 -27.96 -0.04 4.46
N GLN A 90 -28.82 -0.05 5.47
CA GLN A 90 -29.24 -1.28 6.13
C GLN A 90 -30.52 -1.79 5.48
N THR A 91 -30.51 -3.06 5.07
CA THR A 91 -31.69 -3.75 4.53
C THR A 91 -32.63 -4.18 5.67
N ALA A 92 -33.84 -4.64 5.33
CA ALA A 92 -34.80 -5.15 6.30
C ALA A 92 -34.26 -6.35 7.13
N ASP A 93 -33.33 -7.12 6.56
CA ASP A 93 -32.66 -8.26 7.22
C ASP A 93 -31.43 -7.83 8.03
N SER A 94 -31.29 -6.53 8.33
CA SER A 94 -30.14 -5.93 9.01
C SER A 94 -28.80 -6.08 8.28
N ILE A 95 -28.80 -6.45 6.99
CA ILE A 95 -27.58 -6.55 6.18
C ILE A 95 -27.21 -5.18 5.67
N LEU A 96 -25.95 -4.78 5.85
CA LEU A 96 -25.37 -3.57 5.31
C LEU A 96 -25.10 -3.74 3.81
N THR A 97 -25.40 -2.71 3.04
CA THR A 97 -25.22 -2.70 1.59
C THR A 97 -24.63 -1.39 1.14
N LEU A 98 -23.71 -1.49 0.18
CA LEU A 98 -23.14 -0.36 -0.54
C LEU A 98 -24.08 0.00 -1.72
N PRO A 99 -24.62 1.23 -1.78
CA PRO A 99 -25.43 1.69 -2.90
C PRO A 99 -24.70 1.53 -4.24
N ASN A 100 -25.46 1.28 -5.31
CA ASN A 100 -24.88 1.03 -6.65
C ASN A 100 -24.01 2.19 -7.15
N ARG A 101 -24.34 3.43 -6.79
CA ARG A 101 -23.54 4.62 -7.14
C ARG A 101 -22.13 4.53 -6.53
N ASP A 102 -22.03 4.39 -5.21
CA ASP A 102 -20.76 4.29 -4.50
C ASP A 102 -19.98 3.04 -4.91
N ARG A 103 -20.67 1.91 -5.10
CA ARG A 103 -20.07 0.67 -5.62
C ARG A 103 -19.42 0.87 -6.98
N THR A 104 -20.12 1.52 -7.91
CA THR A 104 -19.61 1.77 -9.27
C THR A 104 -18.44 2.72 -9.24
N GLN A 105 -18.52 3.80 -8.45
CA GLN A 105 -17.43 4.76 -8.30
C GLN A 105 -16.18 4.13 -7.70
N LEU A 106 -16.32 3.34 -6.64
CA LEU A 106 -15.19 2.68 -5.98
C LEU A 106 -14.58 1.61 -6.89
N LYS A 107 -15.41 0.84 -7.60
CA LYS A 107 -14.94 -0.10 -8.61
C LYS A 107 -14.16 0.59 -9.73
N ALA A 108 -14.64 1.72 -10.24
CA ALA A 108 -13.95 2.48 -11.27
C ALA A 108 -12.55 2.94 -10.80
N ARG A 109 -12.42 3.44 -9.56
CA ARG A 109 -11.12 3.85 -8.99
C ARG A 109 -10.15 2.67 -8.84
N ILE A 110 -10.64 1.51 -8.38
CA ILE A 110 -9.82 0.29 -8.28
C ILE A 110 -9.37 -0.17 -9.67
N ASP A 111 -10.27 -0.17 -10.64
CA ASP A 111 -9.97 -0.58 -12.01
C ASP A 111 -8.99 0.41 -12.68
N GLU A 112 -9.10 1.70 -12.41
CA GLU A 112 -8.19 2.75 -12.89
C GLU A 112 -6.77 2.60 -12.32
N ALA A 113 -6.63 2.38 -11.01
CA ALA A 113 -5.34 2.13 -10.37
C ALA A 113 -4.64 0.89 -10.95
N LYS A 114 -5.39 -0.21 -11.16
CA LYS A 114 -4.88 -1.42 -11.82
C LYS A 114 -4.46 -1.18 -13.26
N ALA A 115 -5.24 -0.38 -13.99
CA ALA A 115 -4.91 -0.04 -15.37
C ALA A 115 -3.63 0.80 -15.45
N LEU A 116 -3.40 1.72 -14.50
CA LEU A 116 -2.16 2.50 -14.41
C LEU A 116 -0.96 1.60 -14.14
N GLU A 117 -1.05 0.71 -13.13
CA GLU A 117 0.02 -0.25 -12.81
C GLU A 117 0.40 -1.08 -14.04
N GLU A 118 -0.58 -1.58 -14.78
CA GLU A 118 -0.31 -2.39 -15.97
C GLU A 118 0.37 -1.57 -17.07
N ARG A 119 -0.02 -0.31 -17.30
CA ARG A 119 0.64 0.56 -18.30
C ARG A 119 2.09 0.88 -17.91
N VAL A 120 2.32 1.19 -16.64
CA VAL A 120 3.66 1.42 -16.08
C VAL A 120 4.53 0.18 -16.24
N LYS A 121 3.98 -0.98 -15.85
CA LYS A 121 4.66 -2.28 -15.98
C LYS A 121 5.05 -2.55 -17.43
N GLN A 122 4.12 -2.46 -18.37
CA GLN A 122 4.40 -2.74 -19.79
C GLN A 122 5.46 -1.80 -20.35
N THR A 123 5.29 -0.49 -20.17
CA THR A 123 6.21 0.53 -20.67
C THR A 123 7.62 0.34 -20.13
N TRP A 124 7.73 0.09 -18.82
CA TRP A 124 9.04 -0.12 -18.20
C TRP A 124 9.68 -1.45 -18.63
N LEU A 125 8.92 -2.54 -18.69
CA LEU A 125 9.46 -3.85 -19.10
C LEU A 125 9.88 -3.89 -20.56
N GLU A 126 9.26 -3.11 -21.45
CA GLU A 126 9.73 -2.93 -22.83
C GLU A 126 11.14 -2.32 -22.87
N ASN A 127 11.44 -1.36 -21.99
CA ASN A 127 12.77 -0.76 -21.88
C ASN A 127 13.77 -1.72 -21.22
N ILE A 128 13.37 -2.41 -20.15
CA ILE A 128 14.21 -3.36 -19.43
C ILE A 128 14.60 -4.55 -20.32
N SER A 129 13.66 -5.14 -21.04
CA SER A 129 13.92 -6.32 -21.89
C SER A 129 14.95 -6.03 -22.99
N ARG A 130 15.02 -4.79 -23.49
CA ARG A 130 16.05 -4.36 -24.46
C ARG A 130 17.42 -4.16 -23.81
N ARG A 131 17.47 -3.58 -22.61
CA ARG A 131 18.73 -3.24 -21.91
C ARG A 131 19.34 -4.43 -21.17
N PHE A 132 18.51 -5.34 -20.66
CA PHE A 132 18.89 -6.48 -19.83
C PHE A 132 18.20 -7.78 -20.30
N PRO A 133 18.57 -8.31 -21.48
CA PRO A 133 17.86 -9.44 -22.12
C PRO A 133 18.00 -10.77 -21.36
N SER A 134 18.94 -10.88 -20.43
CA SER A 134 19.14 -12.06 -19.58
C SER A 134 18.18 -12.12 -18.39
N LEU A 135 17.43 -11.05 -18.12
CA LEU A 135 16.49 -10.99 -17.01
C LEU A 135 15.07 -11.38 -17.45
N SER A 136 14.39 -12.16 -16.62
CA SER A 136 12.96 -12.42 -16.79
C SER A 136 12.14 -11.18 -16.40
N SER A 137 11.26 -10.75 -17.29
CA SER A 137 10.34 -9.62 -17.04
C SER A 137 9.51 -9.81 -15.77
N ASP A 138 9.01 -11.01 -15.51
CA ASP A 138 8.22 -11.29 -14.29
C ASP A 138 9.06 -11.21 -13.02
N GLN A 139 10.32 -11.68 -13.08
CA GLN A 139 11.23 -11.60 -11.92
C GLN A 139 11.64 -10.16 -11.64
N VAL A 140 11.88 -9.36 -12.68
CA VAL A 140 12.25 -7.95 -12.55
C VAL A 140 11.11 -7.10 -12.02
N TRP A 141 9.90 -7.31 -12.53
CA TRP A 141 8.71 -6.66 -11.98
C TRP A 141 8.48 -7.01 -10.51
N LYS A 142 8.57 -8.30 -10.17
CA LYS A 142 8.43 -8.76 -8.78
C LYS A 142 9.51 -8.18 -7.86
N GLY A 143 10.75 -8.11 -8.33
CA GLY A 143 11.86 -7.50 -7.59
C GLY A 143 11.64 -6.01 -7.33
N LEU A 144 11.15 -5.27 -8.33
CA LEU A 144 10.77 -3.86 -8.16
C LEU A 144 9.65 -3.70 -7.13
N GLN A 145 8.57 -4.48 -7.25
CA GLN A 145 7.45 -4.43 -6.30
C GLN A 145 7.91 -4.73 -4.86
N ASP A 146 8.76 -5.74 -4.67
CA ASP A 146 9.32 -6.07 -3.35
C ASP A 146 10.23 -4.96 -2.81
N TYR A 147 11.07 -4.35 -3.66
CA TYR A 147 11.90 -3.21 -3.28
C TYR A 147 11.07 -1.98 -2.86
N LEU A 148 10.06 -1.63 -3.65
CA LEU A 148 9.12 -0.54 -3.35
C LEU A 148 8.39 -0.81 -2.02
N ALA A 149 7.87 -2.03 -1.83
CA ALA A 149 7.18 -2.42 -0.60
C ALA A 149 8.06 -2.24 0.65
N ARG A 150 9.32 -2.69 0.59
CA ARG A 150 10.28 -2.56 1.69
C ARG A 150 10.62 -1.10 1.96
N THR A 151 10.88 -0.33 0.91
CA THR A 151 11.24 1.09 0.99
C THR A 151 10.12 1.91 1.60
N PHE A 152 8.90 1.79 1.09
CA PHE A 152 7.75 2.52 1.60
C PHE A 152 7.39 2.12 3.04
N ARG A 153 7.47 0.83 3.37
CA ARG A 153 7.25 0.38 4.76
C ARG A 153 8.29 0.95 5.72
N CYS A 154 9.57 0.95 5.32
CA CYS A 154 10.67 1.51 6.11
C CYS A 154 10.42 3.00 6.37
N HIS A 155 10.11 3.76 5.33
CA HIS A 155 9.80 5.19 5.45
C HIS A 155 8.53 5.47 6.25
N GLY A 156 7.46 4.70 6.05
CA GLY A 156 6.23 4.85 6.83
C GLY A 156 6.44 4.57 8.33
N LEU A 157 7.24 3.55 8.68
CA LEU A 157 7.62 3.28 10.07
C LEU A 157 8.52 4.36 10.67
N GLN A 158 9.50 4.85 9.91
CA GLN A 158 10.37 5.95 10.33
C GLN A 158 9.56 7.23 10.59
N ALA A 159 8.64 7.57 9.69
CA ALA A 159 7.76 8.72 9.86
C ALA A 159 6.85 8.56 11.08
N ALA A 160 6.28 7.37 11.29
CA ALA A 160 5.41 7.08 12.44
C ALA A 160 6.17 7.20 13.77
N ALA A 161 7.37 6.61 13.86
CA ALA A 161 8.15 6.62 15.08
C ALA A 161 8.78 7.99 15.41
N LEU A 162 8.99 8.87 14.42
CA LEU A 162 9.34 10.27 14.65
C LEU A 162 8.21 11.06 15.35
N LEU A 163 6.99 10.53 15.35
CA LEU A 163 5.79 11.20 15.86
C LEU A 163 5.15 10.49 17.05
N ASP A 164 5.49 9.22 17.26
CA ASP A 164 5.16 8.44 18.43
C ASP A 164 6.39 7.68 18.94
N ASN A 165 6.99 8.20 20.02
CA ASN A 165 8.18 7.63 20.65
C ASN A 165 7.92 6.29 21.37
N THR A 166 6.67 5.82 21.41
CA THR A 166 6.30 4.52 21.99
C THR A 166 6.36 3.38 20.96
N LEU A 167 6.47 3.71 19.67
CA LEU A 167 6.69 2.73 18.60
C LEU A 167 8.16 2.27 18.64
N ASP A 168 8.37 1.04 19.12
CA ASP A 168 9.69 0.41 19.10
C ASP A 168 10.06 0.01 17.67
N ILE A 169 10.92 0.81 17.03
CA ILE A 169 11.44 0.50 15.70
C ILE A 169 12.48 -0.61 15.84
N ALA A 170 12.15 -1.83 15.40
CA ALA A 170 13.15 -2.88 15.33
C ALA A 170 14.36 -2.43 14.47
N PRO A 171 15.61 -2.82 14.80
CA PRO A 171 16.81 -2.39 14.09
C PRO A 171 16.79 -2.66 12.57
N ALA A 172 15.98 -3.62 12.11
CA ALA A 172 15.78 -3.92 10.69
C ALA A 172 15.12 -2.77 9.90
N TYR A 173 14.51 -1.78 10.57
CA TYR A 173 13.85 -0.63 9.93
C TYR A 173 14.66 0.67 10.08
N SER A 174 15.86 0.60 10.64
CA SER A 174 16.91 1.62 10.49
C SER A 174 17.89 1.29 9.35
N GLU A 175 17.56 0.27 8.55
CA GLU A 175 18.38 -0.19 7.44
C GLU A 175 18.42 0.81 6.29
N SER A 176 19.60 0.91 5.65
CA SER A 176 19.78 1.71 4.45
C SER A 176 18.95 1.16 3.30
N LEU A 177 18.47 2.03 2.39
CA LEU A 177 17.73 1.62 1.19
C LEU A 177 18.55 0.65 0.31
N PHE A 178 19.87 0.75 0.36
CA PHE A 178 20.78 -0.18 -0.28
C PHE A 178 20.72 -1.60 0.33
N SER A 179 20.54 -1.71 1.65
CA SER A 179 20.32 -2.99 2.31
C SER A 179 19.01 -3.63 1.84
N LEU A 180 17.91 -2.86 1.82
CA LEU A 180 16.59 -3.33 1.37
C LEU A 180 16.60 -3.81 -0.08
N LEU A 181 17.29 -3.09 -0.97
CA LEU A 181 17.48 -3.52 -2.36
C LEU A 181 18.26 -4.83 -2.43
N ASN A 182 19.35 -4.96 -1.67
CA ASN A 182 20.15 -6.18 -1.67
C ASN A 182 19.39 -7.39 -1.11
N GLU A 183 18.52 -7.21 -0.14
CA GLU A 183 17.63 -8.27 0.35
C GLU A 183 16.65 -8.72 -0.72
N SER A 184 15.96 -7.76 -1.35
CA SER A 184 15.03 -8.03 -2.46
C SER A 184 15.70 -8.82 -3.60
N LEU A 185 16.93 -8.42 -3.94
CA LEU A 185 17.74 -9.09 -4.96
C LEU A 185 18.13 -10.51 -4.55
N LYS A 186 18.47 -10.75 -3.27
CA LYS A 186 18.83 -12.08 -2.77
C LYS A 186 17.66 -13.05 -2.78
N GLU A 187 16.46 -12.56 -2.48
CA GLU A 187 15.24 -13.37 -2.43
C GLU A 187 14.68 -13.68 -3.83
N THR A 188 14.85 -12.77 -4.79
CA THR A 188 14.21 -12.88 -6.12
C THR A 188 15.15 -13.41 -7.20
N PHE A 189 16.46 -13.15 -7.11
CA PHE A 189 17.42 -13.46 -8.17
C PHE A 189 18.55 -14.38 -7.71
N SER A 190 18.97 -15.25 -8.64
CA SER A 190 20.20 -16.02 -8.51
C SER A 190 21.42 -15.09 -8.42
N PRO A 191 22.51 -15.48 -7.74
CA PRO A 191 23.67 -14.61 -7.52
C PRO A 191 24.23 -13.93 -8.77
N GLU A 192 24.20 -14.65 -9.90
CA GLU A 192 24.70 -14.21 -11.21
C GLU A 192 23.88 -13.07 -11.82
N LEU A 193 22.58 -13.03 -11.52
CA LEU A 193 21.63 -12.05 -12.07
C LEU A 193 21.42 -10.84 -11.15
N ARG A 194 21.98 -10.83 -9.94
CA ARG A 194 21.74 -9.76 -8.96
C ARG A 194 22.27 -8.40 -9.41
N ALA A 195 23.46 -8.36 -10.02
CA ALA A 195 24.04 -7.11 -10.52
C ALA A 195 23.18 -6.48 -11.65
N PRO A 196 22.86 -7.20 -12.74
CA PRO A 196 21.98 -6.63 -13.77
C PRO A 196 20.57 -6.35 -13.25
N ALA A 197 20.03 -7.16 -12.33
CA ALA A 197 18.72 -6.90 -11.73
C ALA A 197 18.70 -5.65 -10.86
N ARG A 198 19.79 -5.37 -10.12
CA ARG A 198 19.96 -4.12 -9.36
C ARG A 198 19.88 -2.92 -10.28
N ASP A 199 20.66 -2.95 -11.36
CA ASP A 199 20.76 -1.83 -12.29
C ASP A 199 19.42 -1.63 -13.04
N ALA A 200 18.70 -2.72 -13.34
CA ALA A 200 17.35 -2.69 -13.88
C ALA A 200 16.36 -2.04 -12.90
N ILE A 201 16.30 -2.48 -11.65
CA ILE A 201 15.39 -1.93 -10.62
C ILE A 201 15.68 -0.45 -10.37
N LEU A 202 16.95 -0.06 -10.22
CA LEU A 202 17.32 1.33 -10.03
C LEU A 202 16.96 2.21 -11.23
N SER A 203 17.01 1.66 -12.45
CA SER A 203 16.60 2.39 -13.66
C SER A 203 15.12 2.78 -13.69
N PHE A 204 14.28 2.21 -12.82
CA PHE A 204 12.88 2.62 -12.68
C PHE A 204 12.73 4.06 -12.15
N PHE A 205 13.72 4.56 -11.41
CA PHE A 205 13.68 5.89 -10.80
C PHE A 205 14.45 6.94 -11.62
N VAL A 206 15.17 6.50 -12.65
CA VAL A 206 16.01 7.38 -13.48
C VAL A 206 15.12 8.11 -14.48
N ASP A 207 15.32 9.43 -14.59
CA ASP A 207 14.57 10.30 -15.50
C ASP A 207 13.04 10.20 -15.29
N ILE A 208 12.60 10.00 -14.04
CA ILE A 208 11.17 9.83 -13.71
C ILE A 208 10.30 11.01 -14.16
N GLU A 209 10.88 12.21 -14.23
CA GLU A 209 10.24 13.42 -14.75
C GLU A 209 9.81 13.28 -16.24
N ASP A 210 10.48 12.41 -17.00
CA ASP A 210 10.14 12.08 -18.40
C ASP A 210 9.11 10.93 -18.50
N HIS A 211 8.67 10.39 -17.35
CA HIS A 211 7.76 9.25 -17.23
C HIS A 211 6.58 9.53 -16.29
N PRO A 212 5.63 10.40 -16.68
CA PRO A 212 4.56 10.89 -15.80
C PRO A 212 3.63 9.80 -15.25
N GLU A 213 3.44 8.69 -15.98
CA GLU A 213 2.65 7.56 -15.45
C GLU A 213 3.40 6.80 -14.34
N GLN A 214 4.73 6.72 -14.41
CA GLN A 214 5.55 6.11 -13.35
C GLN A 214 5.56 6.99 -12.10
N GLU A 215 5.71 8.30 -12.28
CA GLU A 215 5.58 9.29 -11.21
C GLU A 215 4.21 9.16 -10.51
N THR A 216 3.11 9.19 -11.29
CA THR A 216 1.75 9.01 -10.76
C THR A 216 1.58 7.69 -10.02
N TYR A 217 2.21 6.61 -10.50
CA TYR A 217 2.15 5.31 -9.84
C TYR A 217 2.88 5.32 -8.49
N ILE A 218 4.05 5.94 -8.42
CA ILE A 218 4.79 6.10 -7.15
C ILE A 218 3.99 6.93 -6.16
N GLU A 219 3.44 8.08 -6.58
CA GLU A 219 2.59 8.92 -5.74
C GLU A 219 1.39 8.14 -5.18
N GLN A 220 0.72 7.34 -6.01
CA GLN A 220 -0.40 6.50 -5.58
C GLN A 220 0.01 5.45 -4.54
N LEU A 221 1.20 4.86 -4.67
CA LEU A 221 1.73 3.91 -3.69
C LEU A 221 2.08 4.60 -2.37
N GLU A 222 2.68 5.80 -2.42
CA GLU A 222 3.00 6.61 -1.25
C GLU A 222 1.76 7.02 -0.47
N ASP A 223 0.74 7.52 -1.17
CA ASP A 223 -0.55 7.85 -0.58
C ASP A 223 -1.21 6.61 0.05
N GLY A 224 -1.13 5.46 -0.61
CA GLY A 224 -1.64 4.18 -0.09
C GLY A 224 -0.93 3.76 1.20
N VAL A 225 0.40 3.88 1.23
CA VAL A 225 1.23 3.59 2.40
C VAL A 225 0.91 4.54 3.54
N PHE A 226 0.80 5.84 3.28
CA PHE A 226 0.43 6.81 4.29
C PHE A 226 -0.94 6.48 4.90
N ASN A 227 -1.94 6.23 4.06
CA ASN A 227 -3.27 5.87 4.52
C ASN A 227 -3.25 4.62 5.40
N TYR A 228 -2.49 3.60 5.00
CA TYR A 228 -2.28 2.40 5.81
C TYR A 228 -1.68 2.72 7.19
N PHE A 229 -0.59 3.51 7.25
CA PHE A 229 0.05 3.87 8.52
C PHE A 229 -0.80 4.82 9.38
N SER A 230 -1.59 5.70 8.77
CA SER A 230 -2.51 6.60 9.49
C SER A 230 -3.55 5.84 10.32
N LEU A 231 -3.91 4.62 9.90
CA LEU A 231 -4.82 3.73 10.61
C LEU A 231 -4.15 2.91 11.72
N MET A 232 -2.81 2.90 11.77
CA MET A 232 -2.05 2.14 12.77
C MET A 232 -1.56 3.00 13.94
N VAL A 233 -1.62 4.32 13.81
CA VAL A 233 -1.18 5.26 14.84
C VAL A 233 -2.36 6.02 15.44
N ASP A 234 -2.15 6.66 16.58
CA ASP A 234 -3.17 7.52 17.19
C ASP A 234 -3.62 8.64 16.22
N PRO A 235 -4.92 9.02 16.18
CA PRO A 235 -5.42 10.05 15.27
C PRO A 235 -4.66 11.38 15.32
N GLU A 236 -4.16 11.81 16.49
CA GLU A 236 -3.35 13.02 16.58
C GLU A 236 -1.97 12.85 15.93
N VAL A 237 -1.39 11.64 16.01
CA VAL A 237 -0.15 11.27 15.34
C VAL A 237 -0.38 11.20 13.83
N ALA A 238 -1.52 10.69 13.37
CA ALA A 238 -1.91 10.65 11.96
C ALA A 238 -2.01 12.05 11.33
N VAL A 239 -2.64 13.01 12.03
CA VAL A 239 -2.71 14.41 11.57
C VAL A 239 -1.33 15.06 11.51
N ARG A 240 -0.43 14.72 12.44
CA ARG A 240 0.96 15.20 12.42
C ARG A 240 1.79 14.56 11.31
N LEU A 241 1.58 13.28 11.00
CA LEU A 241 2.19 12.58 9.87
C LEU A 241 1.83 13.29 8.56
N GLN A 242 0.54 13.62 8.37
CA GLN A 242 0.04 14.28 7.17
C GLN A 242 0.75 15.61 6.88
N LYS A 243 1.00 16.43 7.93
CA LYS A 243 1.68 17.72 7.79
C LYS A 243 3.17 17.60 7.48
N LYS A 244 3.80 16.48 7.82
CA LYS A 244 5.23 16.24 7.56
C LYS A 244 5.49 15.46 6.27
N LEU A 245 4.51 14.72 5.75
CA LEU A 245 4.64 13.96 4.51
C LEU A 245 4.67 14.81 3.24
N SER A 246 4.05 15.99 3.24
CA SER A 246 4.28 16.98 2.17
C SER A 246 5.75 17.45 2.09
N GLN A 247 6.58 17.12 3.09
CA GLN A 247 8.03 17.32 3.10
C GLN A 247 8.82 16.04 2.77
N LEU A 248 8.16 14.88 2.65
CA LEU A 248 8.75 13.60 2.23
C LEU A 248 8.74 13.43 0.70
N THR A 249 7.86 14.12 -0.04
CA THR A 249 7.98 14.27 -1.50
C THR A 249 9.36 14.84 -1.88
N LEU A 250 9.84 15.81 -1.09
CA LEU A 250 11.22 16.33 -1.15
C LEU A 250 12.31 15.29 -0.83
N PHE A 251 11.98 14.20 -0.13
CA PHE A 251 12.92 13.13 0.24
C PHE A 251 13.08 12.08 -0.86
N LEU A 252 12.04 11.82 -1.66
CA LEU A 252 12.16 11.02 -2.89
C LEU A 252 12.89 11.79 -3.99
N ASP A 253 12.71 13.11 -4.05
CA ASP A 253 13.61 13.99 -4.82
C ASP A 253 15.07 13.82 -4.33
N THR A 254 15.29 13.58 -3.04
CA THR A 254 16.62 13.33 -2.48
C THR A 254 17.12 11.90 -2.76
N MET A 255 16.24 10.91 -2.97
CA MET A 255 16.62 9.59 -3.49
C MET A 255 17.20 9.68 -4.91
N ASN A 256 16.65 10.57 -5.75
CA ASN A 256 17.19 10.90 -7.07
C ASN A 256 18.61 11.48 -6.99
N ILE A 257 18.94 12.20 -5.91
CA ILE A 257 20.27 12.82 -5.73
C ILE A 257 21.27 11.83 -5.09
N LEU A 258 20.85 11.01 -4.12
CA LEU A 258 21.75 10.14 -3.34
C LEU A 258 22.05 8.78 -3.98
N THR A 259 21.28 8.32 -4.96
CA THR A 259 21.63 7.12 -5.76
C THR A 259 22.67 7.40 -6.85
N PHE A 260 23.03 8.67 -7.06
CA PHE A 260 23.98 9.13 -8.08
C PHE A 260 25.20 9.87 -7.54
N SER A 261 25.54 9.73 -6.24
CA SER A 261 26.81 10.23 -5.68
C SER A 261 27.76 9.09 -5.29
#